data_AF-A0A8T3NM55-F1
#
_entry.id   AF-A0A8T3NM55-F1
#
_cell.length_a   1.000
_cell.length_b   1.000
_cell.length_c   1.000
_cell.angle_alpha   90.00
_cell.angle_beta   90.00
_cell.angle_gamma   90.00
#
_symmetry.space_group_name_H-M   'P 1'
#
loop_
_entity.id
_entity.type
_entity.pdbx_description
1 polymer ?
#
loop_
_entity_poly.entity_id
_entity_poly.type
_entity_poly.pdbx_seq_one_letter_code
_entity_poly.pdbx_strand_id
1 'polypeptide(L)' 'MTYHRVWSLVLLAVLFGAAAAPASSNSASPAVVSAYEVLGSYPHDPEAFLQGLVWHDGGFYEST' A
#
# COMPACT_ATOMS: atom_id res chain seq x y z
N MET A 1 -52.82 -0.65 -6.13
CA MET A 1 -51.97 0.35 -6.80
C MET A 1 -50.78 0.70 -5.91
N THR A 2 -49.77 -0.18 -5.81
CA THR A 2 -48.69 0.02 -4.81
C THR A 2 -47.29 -0.32 -5.32
N TYR A 3 -47.16 -0.90 -6.52
CA TYR A 3 -45.87 -1.35 -7.08
C TYR A 3 -45.09 -0.26 -7.81
N HIS A 4 -45.75 0.72 -8.44
CA HIS A 4 -45.06 1.79 -9.18
C HIS A 4 -44.25 2.73 -8.28
N ARG A 5 -44.67 2.91 -7.03
CA ARG A 5 -43.99 3.83 -6.08
C ARG A 5 -42.65 3.29 -5.60
N VAL A 6 -42.49 1.97 -5.50
CA VAL A 6 -41.25 1.33 -5.06
C VAL A 6 -40.20 1.37 -6.17
N TRP A 7 -40.62 1.18 -7.42
CA TRP A 7 -39.72 1.23 -8.58
C TRP A 7 -39.25 2.66 -8.89
N SER A 8 -40.09 3.67 -8.68
CA SER A 8 -39.71 5.09 -8.85
C SER A 8 -38.63 5.56 -7.87
N LEU A 9 -38.55 4.98 -6.67
CA LEU A 9 -37.52 5.33 -5.68
C LEU A 9 -36.16 4.68 -5.98
N VAL A 10 -36.15 3.47 -6.54
CA VAL A 10 -34.91 2.77 -6.95
C VAL A 10 -34.26 3.48 -8.14
N LEU A 11 -35.04 3.95 -9.11
CA LEU A 11 -34.55 4.73 -10.26
C LEU A 11 -33.96 6.09 -9.86
N LEU A 12 -34.49 6.73 -8.81
CA LEU A 12 -33.98 8.02 -8.32
C LEU A 12 -32.62 7.87 -7.60
N ALA A 13 -32.40 6.76 -6.90
CA ALA A 13 -31.15 6.49 -6.18
C ALA A 13 -29.95 6.25 -7.12
N VAL A 14 -30.19 5.71 -8.32
CA VAL A 14 -29.14 5.49 -9.34
C VAL A 14 -28.70 6.80 -10.00
N LEU A 15 -29.58 7.80 -10.10
CA LEU A 15 -29.28 9.09 -10.74
C LEU A 15 -28.50 10.08 -9.85
N PHE A 16 -28.45 9.87 -8.53
CA PHE A 16 -27.77 10.78 -7.59
C PHE A 16 -26.45 10.23 -7.00
N GLY A 17 -26.04 9.00 -7.36
CA GLY A 17 -24.97 8.28 -6.65
C GLY A 17 -23.54 8.49 -7.14
N ALA A 18 -23.29 9.29 -8.18
CA ALA A 18 -21.95 9.40 -8.78
C ALA A 18 -21.37 10.83 -8.70
N ALA A 19 -21.23 11.37 -7.48
CA ALA A 19 -20.30 12.47 -7.26
C ALA A 19 -18.88 11.88 -7.20
N ALA A 20 -18.16 11.91 -8.33
CA ALA A 20 -16.74 11.58 -8.35
C ALA A 20 -15.98 12.58 -7.47
N ALA A 21 -15.41 12.10 -6.36
CA ALA A 21 -14.56 12.92 -5.51
C ALA A 21 -13.37 13.43 -6.34
N PRO A 22 -12.94 14.69 -6.16
CA PRO A 22 -11.74 15.18 -6.82
C PRO A 22 -10.56 14.33 -6.36
N ALA A 23 -9.82 13.76 -7.32
CA ALA A 23 -8.58 13.07 -7.02
C ALA A 23 -7.60 14.09 -6.43
N SER A 24 -7.23 13.92 -5.17
CA SER A 24 -6.20 14.74 -4.54
C SER A 24 -4.89 14.56 -5.30
N SER A 25 -4.44 15.61 -5.97
CA SER A 25 -3.12 15.65 -6.62
C SER A 25 -2.06 15.63 -5.51
N ASN A 26 -1.58 14.44 -5.15
CA ASN A 26 -0.49 14.32 -4.19
C ASN A 26 0.81 14.70 -4.89
N SER A 27 1.18 15.99 -4.85
CA SER A 27 2.50 16.45 -5.29
C SER A 27 3.56 15.79 -4.41
N ALA A 28 4.14 14.69 -4.88
CA ALA A 28 5.21 14.01 -4.16
C ALA A 28 6.41 14.97 -4.07
N SER A 29 6.84 15.26 -2.84
CA SER A 29 8.15 15.86 -2.61
C SER A 29 9.22 14.92 -3.18
N PRO A 30 10.32 15.44 -3.76
CA PRO A 30 11.44 14.59 -4.11
C PRO A 30 11.91 13.80 -2.87
N ALA A 31 12.24 12.53 -3.09
CA ALA A 31 12.79 11.67 -2.04
C ALA A 31 14.13 12.25 -1.56
N VAL A 32 14.37 12.18 -0.25
CA VAL A 32 15.65 12.56 0.34
C VAL A 32 16.70 11.54 -0.11
N VAL A 33 17.81 12.02 -0.68
CA VAL A 33 18.97 11.17 -1.02
C VAL A 33 19.97 11.26 0.12
N SER A 34 20.24 10.14 0.78
CA SER A 34 21.23 10.02 1.85
C SER A 34 22.45 9.24 1.38
N ALA A 35 23.66 9.71 1.73
CA ALA A 35 24.90 8.96 1.52
C ALA A 35 25.06 7.89 2.61
N TYR A 36 25.86 6.86 2.31
CA TYR A 36 26.20 5.79 3.25
C TYR A 36 27.69 5.40 3.12
N GLU A 37 28.22 4.77 4.15
CA GLU A 37 29.56 4.19 4.19
C GLU A 37 29.45 2.70 4.52
N VAL A 38 30.23 1.86 3.83
CA VAL A 38 30.29 0.41 4.11
C VAL A 38 31.29 0.17 5.23
N LEU A 39 30.78 -0.09 6.44
CA LEU A 39 31.62 -0.36 7.61
C LEU A 39 32.16 -1.80 7.66
N GLY A 40 31.47 -2.74 7.00
CA GLY A 40 31.86 -4.14 6.95
C GLY A 40 31.01 -4.94 5.96
N SER A 41 31.58 -6.03 5.45
CA SER A 41 30.93 -6.95 4.53
C SER A 41 31.05 -8.37 5.09
N TYR A 42 29.93 -9.07 5.19
CA TYR A 42 29.83 -10.42 5.73
C TYR A 42 29.26 -11.36 4.67
N PRO A 43 29.67 -12.64 4.63
CA PRO A 43 29.13 -13.60 3.68
C PRO A 43 27.63 -13.83 3.94
N HIS A 44 26.84 -13.89 2.86
CA HIS A 44 25.45 -14.32 2.86
C HIS A 44 25.30 -15.55 1.96
N ASP A 45 24.35 -16.42 2.27
CA ASP A 45 24.08 -17.61 1.46
C ASP A 45 23.32 -17.20 0.19
N PRO A 46 23.93 -17.35 -1.01
CA PRO A 46 23.31 -16.93 -2.26
C PRO A 46 22.05 -17.74 -2.63
N GLU A 47 21.82 -18.89 -2.01
CA GLU A 47 20.61 -19.70 -2.25
C GLU A 47 19.45 -19.34 -1.31
N ALA A 48 19.68 -18.53 -0.27
CA ALA A 48 18.65 -18.07 0.65
C ALA A 48 17.86 -16.88 0.07
N PHE A 49 16.57 -17.07 -0.22
CA PHE A 49 15.68 -15.99 -0.64
C PHE A 49 15.22 -15.16 0.57
N LEU A 50 15.85 -14.01 0.80
CA LEU A 50 15.58 -13.15 1.93
C LEU A 50 14.16 -12.55 1.85
N GLN A 51 13.26 -13.02 2.72
CA GLN A 51 11.91 -12.49 2.88
C GLN A 51 11.75 -11.59 4.11
N GLY A 52 12.73 -11.62 5.02
CA GLY A 52 12.79 -10.75 6.18
C GLY A 52 14.13 -10.91 6.90
N LEU A 53 14.63 -9.85 7.51
CA LEU A 53 15.89 -9.84 8.26
C LEU A 53 15.75 -8.99 9.52
N VAL A 54 16.09 -9.56 10.67
CA VAL A 54 16.04 -8.90 11.98
C VAL A 54 17.35 -9.10 12.72
N TRP A 55 17.86 -8.03 13.35
CA TRP A 55 18.90 -8.13 14.36
C TRP A 55 18.27 -8.30 15.74
N HIS A 56 18.55 -9.41 16.42
CA HIS A 56 18.05 -9.69 17.76
C HIS A 56 19.09 -10.49 18.54
N ASP A 57 19.21 -10.25 19.85
CA ASP A 57 20.11 -10.98 20.76
C ASP A 57 21.55 -11.21 20.24
N GLY A 58 22.08 -10.23 19.50
CA GLY A 58 23.45 -10.29 18.97
C GLY A 58 23.64 -11.07 17.67
N GLY A 59 22.56 -11.41 16.98
CA GLY A 59 22.62 -12.14 15.70
C GLY A 59 21.55 -11.72 14.69
N PHE A 60 21.70 -12.25 13.47
CA PHE A 60 20.73 -12.11 12.39
C PHE A 60 19.71 -13.25 12.42
N TYR A 61 18.44 -12.91 12.31
CA TYR A 61 17.33 -13.83 12.08
C TYR A 61 16.73 -13.53 10.70
N GLU A 62 16.72 -14.53 9.83
CA GLU A 62 16.27 -14.41 8.44
C GLU A 62 15.03 -15.29 8.20
N SER A 63 14.01 -14.74 7.51
CA SER A 63 12.84 -15.50 7.06
C SER A 63 13.06 -16.04 5.66
N THR A 64 12.56 -17.25 5.41
CA THR A 64 12.66 -17.99 4.14
C THR A 64 11.41 -17.91 3.29
#